data_AF-A0A1H8SRQ7-F1
#
_entry.id   AF-A0A1H8SRQ7-F1
#
_cell.length_a   1.000
_cell.length_b   1.000
_cell.length_c   1.000
_cell.angle_alpha   90.00
_cell.angle_beta   90.00
_cell.angle_gamma   90.00
#
_symmetry.space_group_name_H-M   'P 1'
#
loop_
_entity.id
_entity.type
_entity.pdbx_description
1 polymer ?
#
loop_
_entity_poly.entity_id
_entity_poly.type
_entity_poly.pdbx_seq_one_letter_code
_entity_poly.pdbx_strand_id
1 'polypeptide(L)'
;MSIASKAELSVLSHEEQEMMRVTHHPAIYELDGEALKSLQRRLREQRGKMRTFVRQKRREARGKAEARGASFPGDAEQPRRRKQVFAAALKRVTKELGRLRAIEARTEHVEAARQALAVARAEKFAHHPAGDTPQTGPSLKRSVRRSRHVPGSTIGSIVKATKVAQARRDSRPSA
;
A
#
# COMPACT_ATOMS: atom_id res chain seq x y z
N MET A 1 2.74 -14.23 -7.16
CA MET A 1 3.58 -15.23 -6.50
C MET A 1 2.96 -15.59 -5.16
N SER A 2 2.15 -16.64 -5.14
CA SER A 2 1.65 -17.29 -3.92
C SER A 2 2.36 -18.64 -3.86
N ILE A 3 3.06 -18.92 -2.76
CA ILE A 3 3.71 -20.21 -2.54
C ILE A 3 2.71 -21.05 -1.72
N ALA A 4 2.52 -22.32 -2.08
CA ALA A 4 1.62 -23.20 -1.34
C ALA A 4 2.11 -23.38 0.10
N SER A 5 1.20 -23.34 1.09
CA SER A 5 1.54 -23.42 2.52
C SER A 5 2.45 -24.63 2.84
N LYS A 6 2.14 -25.81 2.29
CA LYS A 6 2.97 -27.01 2.43
C LYS A 6 4.42 -26.83 1.93
N ALA A 7 4.58 -26.12 0.81
CA ALA A 7 5.89 -25.82 0.23
C ALA A 7 6.64 -24.72 1.00
N GLU A 8 5.94 -23.83 1.71
CA GLU A 8 6.57 -22.88 2.63
C GLU A 8 7.13 -23.62 3.85
N LEU A 9 6.35 -24.53 4.44
CA LEU A 9 6.72 -25.24 5.67
C LEU A 9 7.91 -26.20 5.48
N SER A 10 8.02 -26.86 4.31
CA SER A 10 9.09 -27.83 4.07
C SER A 10 10.50 -27.23 4.02
N VAL A 11 10.63 -25.91 3.89
CA VAL A 11 11.92 -25.22 3.72
C VAL A 11 12.37 -24.51 5.01
N LEU A 12 11.47 -24.39 5.99
CA LEU A 12 11.65 -23.57 7.18
C LEU A 12 11.92 -24.39 8.44
N SER A 13 12.61 -23.79 9.42
CA SER A 13 12.75 -24.38 10.76
C SER A 13 11.43 -24.32 11.54
N HIS A 14 11.33 -25.07 12.64
CA HIS A 14 10.11 -25.14 13.44
C HIS A 14 9.62 -23.75 13.91
N GLU A 15 10.50 -22.95 14.51
CA GLU A 15 10.17 -21.58 14.94
C GLU A 15 9.70 -20.69 13.78
N GLU A 16 10.34 -20.82 12.61
CA GLU A 16 9.94 -20.07 11.42
C GLU A 16 8.59 -20.54 10.88
N GLN A 17 8.28 -21.83 10.97
CA GLN A 17 6.99 -22.39 10.58
C GLN A 17 5.87 -21.81 11.45
N GLU A 18 6.06 -21.70 12.76
CA GLU A 18 5.09 -21.08 13.67
C GLU A 18 4.80 -19.64 13.29
N MET A 19 5.86 -18.85 13.07
CA MET A 19 5.73 -17.47 12.61
C MET A 19 4.96 -17.39 11.27
N MET A 20 5.16 -18.34 10.36
CA MET A 20 4.50 -18.36 9.06
C MET A 20 3.02 -18.76 9.15
N ARG A 21 2.66 -19.67 10.05
CA ARG A 21 1.25 -20.08 10.29
C ARG A 21 0.38 -18.87 10.63
N VAL A 22 0.90 -17.97 11.47
CA VAL A 22 0.21 -16.71 11.85
C VAL A 22 0.00 -15.76 10.66
N THR A 23 0.84 -15.84 9.61
CA THR A 23 0.70 -14.98 8.42
C THR A 23 -0.34 -15.46 7.41
N HIS A 24 -0.87 -16.67 7.60
CA HIS A 24 -1.87 -17.24 6.69
C HIS A 24 -3.28 -16.92 7.16
N HIS A 25 -4.20 -16.94 6.21
CA HIS A 25 -5.62 -16.91 6.48
C HIS A 25 -6.04 -18.25 7.14
N PRO A 26 -6.92 -18.27 8.17
CA PRO A 26 -7.62 -17.13 8.77
C PRO A 26 -6.88 -16.40 9.90
N ALA A 27 -5.85 -17.01 10.50
CA ALA A 27 -5.17 -16.52 11.71
C ALA A 27 -4.70 -15.07 11.63
N ILE A 28 -4.29 -14.60 10.44
CA ILE A 28 -3.83 -13.22 10.25
C ILE A 28 -4.89 -12.16 10.60
N TYR A 29 -6.19 -12.51 10.57
CA TYR A 29 -7.28 -11.60 10.91
C TYR A 29 -7.51 -11.43 12.41
N GLU A 30 -6.97 -12.33 13.23
CA GLU A 30 -7.08 -12.28 14.69
C GLU A 30 -6.03 -11.34 15.30
N LEU A 31 -5.05 -10.89 14.49
CA LEU A 31 -3.98 -10.01 14.93
C LEU A 31 -4.43 -8.55 14.91
N ASP A 32 -4.06 -7.83 15.96
CA ASP A 32 -4.21 -6.38 16.04
C ASP A 32 -3.18 -5.65 15.15
N GLY A 33 -3.40 -4.34 14.94
CA GLY A 33 -2.55 -3.51 14.09
C GLY A 33 -1.10 -3.43 14.60
N GLU A 34 -0.88 -3.51 15.92
CA GLU A 34 0.45 -3.47 16.53
C GLU A 34 1.19 -4.81 16.39
N ALA A 35 0.54 -5.94 16.63
CA ALA A 35 1.09 -7.25 16.38
C ALA A 35 1.43 -7.42 14.89
N LEU A 36 0.59 -6.95 13.97
CA LEU A 36 0.90 -6.96 12.54
C LEU A 36 2.15 -6.14 12.20
N LYS A 37 2.35 -4.96 12.82
CA LYS A 37 3.57 -4.15 12.65
C LYS A 37 4.80 -4.86 13.23
N SER A 38 4.68 -5.47 14.41
CA SER A 38 5.78 -6.20 15.04
C SER A 38 6.17 -7.45 14.23
N LEU A 39 5.19 -8.19 13.73
CA LEU A 39 5.36 -9.33 12.83
C LEU A 39 6.02 -8.88 11.51
N GLN A 40 5.58 -7.76 10.94
CA GLN A 40 6.20 -7.19 9.75
C GLN A 40 7.70 -6.89 9.97
N ARG A 41 8.07 -6.34 11.14
CA ARG A 41 9.47 -6.06 11.49
C ARG A 41 10.29 -7.35 11.56
N ARG A 42 9.82 -8.36 12.29
CA ARG A 42 10.48 -9.68 12.40
C ARG A 42 10.66 -10.34 11.02
N LEU A 43 9.64 -10.30 10.16
CA LEU A 43 9.72 -10.82 8.79
C LEU A 43 10.74 -10.07 7.92
N ARG A 44 10.86 -8.74 8.08
CA ARG A 44 11.88 -7.94 7.38
C ARG A 44 13.29 -8.34 7.80
N GLU A 45 13.51 -8.54 9.09
CA GLU A 45 14.79 -8.99 9.63
C GLU A 45 15.15 -10.37 9.09
N GLN A 46 14.24 -11.34 9.15
CA GLN A 46 14.50 -12.70 8.65
C GLN A 46 14.75 -12.71 7.13
N ARG A 47 13.95 -11.98 6.35
CA ARG A 47 14.20 -11.79 4.91
C ARG A 47 15.56 -11.12 4.66
N GLY A 48 15.95 -10.16 5.50
CA GLY A 48 17.23 -9.47 5.47
C GLY A 48 18.40 -10.43 5.69
N LYS A 49 18.31 -11.25 6.74
CA LYS A 49 19.28 -12.32 7.05
C LYS A 49 19.44 -13.27 5.87
N MET A 50 18.34 -13.82 5.35
CA MET A 50 18.38 -14.73 4.20
C MET A 50 18.94 -14.07 2.93
N ARG A 51 18.64 -12.78 2.70
CA ARG A 51 19.23 -12.01 1.59
C ARG A 51 20.74 -11.92 1.72
N THR A 52 21.26 -11.66 2.92
CA THR A 52 22.70 -11.61 3.17
C THR A 52 23.34 -12.98 2.96
N PHE A 53 22.73 -14.05 3.46
CA PHE A 53 23.19 -15.43 3.23
C PHE A 53 23.26 -15.78 1.75
N VAL A 54 22.22 -15.48 0.97
CA VAL A 54 22.22 -15.70 -0.49
C VAL A 54 23.39 -14.97 -1.17
N ARG A 55 23.65 -13.72 -0.77
CA ARG A 55 24.74 -12.92 -1.34
C ARG A 55 26.11 -13.51 -0.98
N GLN A 56 26.27 -13.93 0.27
CA GLN A 56 27.49 -14.55 0.75
C GLN A 56 27.77 -15.85 -0.01
N LYS A 57 26.80 -16.78 -0.08
CA LYS A 57 26.94 -18.05 -0.81
C LYS A 57 27.24 -17.87 -2.29
N ARG A 58 26.64 -16.84 -2.93
CA ARG A 58 26.97 -16.47 -4.31
C ARG A 58 28.40 -15.94 -4.48
N ARG A 59 28.98 -15.30 -3.45
CA ARG A 59 30.38 -14.84 -3.48
C ARG A 59 31.35 -15.98 -3.23
N GLU A 60 31.04 -16.88 -2.29
CA GLU A 60 31.79 -18.11 -2.03
C GLU A 60 31.84 -18.99 -3.29
N ALA A 61 30.71 -19.24 -3.95
CA ALA A 61 30.65 -19.98 -5.21
C ALA A 61 31.43 -19.34 -6.37
N ARG A 62 31.75 -18.04 -6.27
CA ARG A 62 32.58 -17.30 -7.25
C ARG A 62 34.05 -17.21 -6.83
N GLY A 63 34.44 -17.80 -5.69
CA GLY A 63 35.79 -17.67 -5.13
C GLY A 63 36.13 -16.27 -4.61
N LYS A 64 35.13 -15.39 -4.42
CA LYS A 64 35.33 -13.98 -4.01
C LYS A 64 35.15 -13.74 -2.51
N ALA A 65 34.93 -14.81 -1.75
CA ALA A 65 34.79 -14.76 -0.30
C ALA A 65 35.21 -16.11 0.28
N GLU A 66 35.84 -16.07 1.45
CA GLU A 66 36.14 -17.27 2.21
C GLU A 66 34.85 -17.96 2.68
N ALA A 67 34.86 -19.29 2.68
CA ALA A 67 33.74 -20.07 3.17
C ALA A 67 33.57 -19.83 4.68
N ARG A 68 32.41 -19.33 5.10
CA ARG A 68 32.09 -19.27 6.53
C ARG A 68 31.79 -20.67 7.06
N GLY A 69 32.81 -21.27 7.69
CA GLY A 69 32.71 -22.53 8.42
C GLY A 69 32.75 -23.77 7.51
N ALA A 70 33.15 -24.90 8.09
CA ALA A 70 33.35 -26.19 7.40
C ALA A 70 32.05 -26.92 7.02
N SER A 71 30.87 -26.45 7.45
CA SER A 71 29.73 -27.36 7.65
C SER A 71 28.66 -27.41 6.57
N PHE A 72 28.74 -26.67 5.45
CA PHE A 72 27.70 -26.78 4.42
C PHE A 72 28.24 -26.72 2.99
N PRO A 73 28.37 -27.88 2.30
CA PRO A 73 28.42 -27.93 0.85
C PRO A 73 27.00 -27.62 0.35
N GLY A 74 26.64 -26.35 0.31
CA GLY A 74 25.26 -25.92 0.07
C GLY A 74 25.17 -24.87 -1.01
N ASP A 75 24.51 -25.22 -2.10
CA ASP A 75 24.13 -24.28 -3.16
C ASP A 75 23.29 -23.12 -2.59
N ALA A 76 23.39 -21.95 -3.21
CA ALA A 76 22.68 -20.74 -2.81
C ALA A 76 21.15 -20.85 -2.99
N GLU A 77 20.63 -21.96 -3.52
CA GLU A 77 19.22 -22.19 -3.81
C GLU A 77 18.35 -22.31 -2.55
N GLN A 78 18.77 -23.03 -1.51
CA GLN A 78 17.95 -23.17 -0.30
C GLN A 78 17.75 -21.83 0.45
N PRO A 79 18.79 -20.99 0.67
CA PRO A 79 18.60 -19.64 1.19
C PRO A 79 17.75 -18.74 0.28
N ARG A 80 17.80 -18.94 -1.05
CA ARG A 80 16.92 -18.21 -1.99
C ARG A 80 15.46 -18.58 -1.79
N ARG A 81 15.15 -19.87 -1.64
CA ARG A 81 13.79 -20.35 -1.37
C ARG A 81 13.26 -19.79 -0.05
N ARG A 82 14.04 -19.88 1.05
CA ARG A 82 13.65 -19.27 2.35
C ARG A 82 13.39 -17.76 2.23
N LYS A 83 14.25 -17.03 1.51
CA LYS A 83 14.04 -15.60 1.23
C LYS A 83 12.72 -15.33 0.50
N GLN A 84 12.36 -16.16 -0.49
CA GLN A 84 11.10 -16.01 -1.22
C GLN A 84 9.89 -16.24 -0.32
N VAL A 85 9.96 -17.25 0.56
CA VAL A 85 8.91 -17.53 1.55
C VAL A 85 8.68 -16.33 2.47
N PHE A 86 9.75 -15.76 3.06
CA PHE A 86 9.60 -14.55 3.89
C PHE A 86 9.12 -13.33 3.11
N ALA A 87 9.47 -13.21 1.83
CA ALA A 87 8.96 -12.13 0.98
C ALA A 87 7.46 -12.28 0.71
N ALA A 88 6.97 -13.51 0.50
CA ALA A 88 5.55 -13.80 0.33
C ALA A 88 4.76 -13.50 1.61
N ALA A 89 5.26 -13.94 2.77
CA ALA A 89 4.68 -13.63 4.08
C ALA A 89 4.58 -12.13 4.34
N LEU A 90 5.66 -11.39 4.07
CA LEU A 90 5.70 -9.94 4.23
C LEU A 90 4.65 -9.25 3.34
N LYS A 91 4.44 -9.76 2.12
CA LYS A 91 3.40 -9.25 1.22
C LYS A 91 2.00 -9.45 1.81
N ARG A 92 1.71 -10.61 2.41
CA ARG A 92 0.44 -10.88 3.10
C ARG A 92 0.20 -9.90 4.25
N VAL A 93 1.16 -9.79 5.17
CA VAL A 93 1.07 -8.88 6.32
C VAL A 93 0.93 -7.42 5.90
N THR A 94 1.65 -6.98 4.86
CA THR A 94 1.54 -5.60 4.36
C THR A 94 0.17 -5.34 3.72
N LYS A 95 -0.42 -6.34 3.06
CA LYS A 95 -1.78 -6.25 2.52
C LYS A 95 -2.80 -6.11 3.66
N GLU A 96 -2.64 -6.87 4.73
CA GLU A 96 -3.55 -6.80 5.89
C GLU A 96 -3.45 -5.47 6.64
N LEU A 97 -2.24 -4.94 6.85
CA LEU A 97 -2.07 -3.58 7.36
C LEU A 97 -2.73 -2.54 6.46
N GLY A 98 -2.65 -2.72 5.13
CA GLY A 98 -3.35 -1.87 4.17
C GLY A 98 -4.86 -1.98 4.29
N ARG A 99 -5.40 -3.19 4.51
CA ARG A 99 -6.83 -3.43 4.72
C ARG A 99 -7.33 -2.72 5.98
N LEU A 100 -6.63 -2.85 7.10
CA LEU A 100 -6.99 -2.17 8.35
C LEU A 100 -7.05 -0.65 8.19
N ARG A 101 -6.00 -0.05 7.59
CA ARG A 101 -5.97 1.39 7.31
C ARG A 101 -7.09 1.85 6.38
N ALA A 102 -7.45 1.05 5.38
CA ALA A 102 -8.54 1.39 4.47
C ALA A 102 -9.91 1.33 5.18
N ILE A 103 -10.08 0.43 6.14
CA ILE A 103 -11.28 0.35 6.98
C ILE A 103 -11.35 1.59 7.89
N GLU A 104 -10.26 1.91 8.59
CA GLU A 104 -10.14 3.10 9.45
C GLU A 104 -10.46 4.39 8.69
N ALA A 105 -9.82 4.60 7.52
CA ALA A 105 -10.09 5.78 6.70
C ALA A 105 -11.55 5.84 6.23
N ARG A 106 -12.15 4.69 5.89
CA ARG A 106 -13.57 4.64 5.48
C ARG A 106 -14.49 5.00 6.64
N THR A 107 -14.22 4.54 7.86
CA THR A 107 -15.02 4.88 9.04
C THR A 107 -14.92 6.37 9.36
N GLU A 108 -13.72 6.95 9.33
CA GLU A 108 -13.49 8.38 9.52
C GLU A 108 -14.27 9.22 8.50
N HIS A 109 -14.23 8.85 7.22
CA HIS A 109 -14.98 9.55 6.17
C HIS A 109 -16.50 9.48 6.37
N VAL A 110 -17.02 8.33 6.79
CA VAL A 110 -18.45 8.17 7.08
C VAL A 110 -18.87 9.02 8.27
N GLU A 111 -18.06 9.09 9.32
CA GLU A 111 -18.32 9.91 10.50
C GLU A 111 -18.29 11.41 10.17
N ALA A 112 -17.27 11.86 9.45
CA ALA A 112 -17.17 13.24 8.98
C ALA A 112 -18.38 13.63 8.12
N ALA A 113 -18.81 12.74 7.21
CA ALA A 113 -20.00 12.97 6.40
C ALA A 113 -21.28 13.07 7.25
N ARG A 114 -21.43 12.23 8.27
CA ARG A 114 -22.57 12.30 9.21
C ARG A 114 -22.58 13.60 10.00
N GLN A 115 -21.42 14.06 10.47
CA GLN A 115 -21.29 15.34 11.18
C GLN A 115 -21.64 16.53 10.27
N ALA A 116 -21.10 16.56 9.05
CA ALA A 116 -21.41 17.60 8.07
C ALA A 116 -22.91 17.64 7.73
N LEU A 117 -23.54 16.47 7.59
CA LEU A 117 -24.97 16.35 7.36
C LEU A 117 -25.77 16.89 8.56
N ALA A 118 -25.37 16.58 9.79
CA ALA A 118 -26.01 17.09 11.00
C ALA A 118 -25.95 18.62 11.09
N VAL A 119 -24.79 19.22 10.79
CA VAL A 119 -24.63 20.69 10.72
C VAL A 119 -25.54 21.28 9.64
N ALA A 120 -25.53 20.71 8.43
CA ALA A 120 -26.38 21.19 7.33
C ALA A 120 -27.88 21.06 7.65
N ARG A 121 -28.30 20.07 8.43
CA ARG A 121 -29.69 19.97 8.93
C ARG A 121 -29.98 21.07 9.95
N ALA A 122 -29.10 21.28 10.93
CA ALA A 122 -29.27 22.31 11.94
C ALA A 122 -29.38 23.72 11.32
N GLU A 123 -28.56 24.03 10.32
CA GLU A 123 -28.61 25.30 9.59
C GLU A 123 -29.91 25.46 8.78
N LYS A 124 -30.39 24.41 8.11
CA LYS A 124 -31.64 24.44 7.35
C LYS A 124 -32.88 24.68 8.21
N PHE A 125 -32.84 24.24 9.47
CA PHE A 125 -33.91 24.46 10.44
C PHE A 125 -33.61 25.62 11.41
N ALA A 126 -32.56 26.41 11.17
CA ALA A 126 -32.34 27.64 11.92
C ALA A 126 -33.51 28.58 11.60
N HIS A 127 -34.40 28.76 12.58
CA HIS A 127 -35.44 29.78 12.54
C HIS A 127 -34.76 31.12 12.22
N HIS A 128 -35.02 31.61 11.02
CA HIS A 128 -34.63 32.96 10.64
C HIS A 128 -35.38 33.85 11.64
N PRO A 129 -34.73 34.80 12.34
CA PRO A 129 -35.49 35.70 13.18
C PRO A 129 -36.54 36.37 12.29
N ALA A 130 -37.82 36.21 12.65
CA ALA A 130 -38.93 36.84 11.96
C ALA A 130 -38.86 38.35 12.24
N GLY A 131 -38.02 39.04 11.51
CA GLY A 131 -37.84 40.48 11.60
C GLY A 131 -37.41 41.02 10.24
N ASP A 132 -37.94 42.18 9.88
CA ASP A 132 -37.57 42.94 8.68
C ASP A 132 -36.07 43.23 8.70
N THR A 133 -35.30 42.39 8.02
CA THR A 133 -33.92 42.73 7.68
C THR A 133 -33.97 43.82 6.61
N PRO A 134 -33.33 44.99 6.80
CA PRO A 134 -33.27 46.03 5.78
C PRO A 134 -32.72 45.42 4.48
N GLN A 135 -33.36 45.74 3.35
CA GLN A 135 -33.08 45.18 2.01
C GLN A 135 -31.68 45.56 1.44
N THR A 136 -30.77 46.00 2.29
CA THR A 136 -29.44 46.54 1.94
C THR A 136 -28.37 45.78 2.74
N GLY A 137 -28.12 44.54 2.33
CA GLY A 137 -26.92 43.79 2.73
C GLY A 137 -25.91 43.75 1.57
N PRO A 138 -24.60 43.69 1.84
CA PRO A 138 -23.60 43.62 0.78
C PRO A 138 -23.83 42.38 -0.09
N SER A 139 -24.02 42.58 -1.38
CA SER A 139 -24.17 41.48 -2.34
C SER A 139 -22.90 40.64 -2.37
N LEU A 140 -23.05 39.32 -2.21
CA LEU A 140 -21.95 38.37 -2.33
C LEU A 140 -21.40 38.44 -3.77
N LYS A 141 -20.30 39.17 -3.95
CA LYS A 141 -19.53 39.16 -5.19
C LYS A 141 -19.00 37.74 -5.39
N ARG A 142 -19.67 36.95 -6.24
CA ARG A 142 -19.16 35.65 -6.68
C ARG A 142 -17.72 35.83 -7.15
N SER A 143 -16.79 35.05 -6.61
CA SER A 143 -15.39 35.20 -6.96
C SER A 143 -15.23 34.98 -8.47
N VAL A 144 -14.78 36.02 -9.18
CA VAL A 144 -14.41 35.95 -10.60
C VAL A 144 -13.05 35.25 -10.74
N ARG A 145 -12.84 34.16 -10.00
CA ARG A 145 -11.68 33.29 -10.25
C ARG A 145 -11.88 32.77 -11.66
N ARG A 146 -11.12 33.34 -12.61
CA ARG A 146 -11.09 33.00 -14.04
C ARG A 146 -11.43 31.52 -14.22
N SER A 147 -12.61 31.22 -14.73
CA SER A 147 -12.82 29.92 -15.34
C SER A 147 -11.74 29.81 -16.41
N ARG A 148 -10.89 28.78 -16.32
CA ARG A 148 -9.91 28.48 -17.37
C ARG A 148 -10.71 27.96 -18.56
N HIS A 149 -11.36 28.87 -19.28
CA HIS A 149 -12.06 28.54 -20.51
C HIS A 149 -10.99 28.36 -21.59
N VAL A 150 -10.85 27.12 -22.05
CA VAL A 150 -10.08 26.82 -23.26
C VAL A 150 -10.92 27.28 -24.45
N PRO A 151 -10.42 28.15 -25.34
CA PRO A 151 -11.19 28.56 -26.51
C PRO A 151 -11.47 27.35 -27.41
N GLY A 152 -12.68 27.29 -27.99
CA GLY A 152 -13.11 26.12 -28.78
C GLY A 152 -12.15 25.73 -29.91
N SER A 153 -11.49 26.72 -30.52
CA SER A 153 -10.50 26.54 -31.59
C SER A 153 -9.24 25.77 -31.17
N THR A 154 -8.89 25.76 -29.88
CA THR A 154 -7.68 25.07 -29.39
C THR A 154 -7.96 23.68 -28.83
N ILE A 155 -9.23 23.32 -28.61
CA ILE A 155 -9.63 22.02 -28.06
C ILE A 155 -9.13 20.87 -28.96
N GLY A 156 -9.34 20.96 -30.28
CA GLY A 156 -8.91 19.91 -31.21
C GLY A 156 -7.39 19.70 -31.22
N SER A 157 -6.62 20.79 -31.13
CA SER A 157 -5.16 20.74 -31.04
C SER A 157 -4.69 20.05 -29.75
N ILE A 158 -5.28 20.42 -28.61
CA ILE A 158 -4.98 19.83 -27.31
C ILE A 158 -5.31 18.34 -27.31
N VAL A 159 -6.49 17.95 -27.79
CA VAL A 159 -6.91 16.54 -27.88
C VAL A 159 -5.95 15.73 -28.75
N LYS A 160 -5.55 16.26 -29.92
CA LYS A 160 -4.60 15.60 -30.82
C LYS A 160 -3.22 15.47 -30.19
N ALA A 161 -2.72 16.51 -29.52
CA ALA A 161 -1.45 16.50 -28.82
C ALA A 161 -1.43 15.46 -27.68
N THR A 162 -2.50 15.38 -26.89
CA THR A 162 -2.65 14.37 -25.84
C THR A 162 -2.68 12.95 -26.41
N LYS A 163 -3.42 12.74 -27.51
CA LYS A 163 -3.47 11.43 -28.20
C LYS A 163 -2.08 10.99 -28.69
N VAL A 164 -1.31 11.89 -29.29
CA VAL A 164 0.07 11.61 -29.73
C VAL A 164 1.00 11.32 -28.55
N ALA A 165 0.90 12.09 -27.47
CA ALA A 165 1.70 11.86 -26.27
C ALA A 165 1.39 10.51 -25.61
N GLN A 166 0.12 10.11 -25.59
CA GLN A 166 -0.31 8.82 -25.07
C GLN A 166 0.18 7.66 -25.94
N ALA A 167 0.02 7.74 -27.27
CA ALA A 167 0.55 6.74 -28.19
C ALA A 167 2.07 6.55 -28.03
N ARG A 168 2.83 7.64 -27.85
CA ARG A 168 4.28 7.58 -27.56
C ARG A 168 4.60 6.92 -26.22
N ARG A 169 3.72 7.04 -25.23
CA ARG A 169 3.89 6.40 -23.91
C ARG A 169 3.60 4.91 -24.01
N ASP A 170 2.53 4.55 -24.71
CA ASP A 170 2.08 3.17 -24.90
C ASP A 170 3.04 2.39 -25.81
N SER A 171 3.73 3.05 -26.75
CA SER A 171 4.76 2.45 -27.59
C SER A 171 6.11 2.28 -26.90
N ARG A 172 6.26 2.68 -25.63
CA ARG A 172 7.49 2.41 -24.87
C ARG A 172 7.50 0.94 -24.45
N PRO A 173 8.55 0.16 -24.78
CA PRO A 173 8.67 -1.19 -24.25
C PRO A 173 8.75 -1.12 -22.72
N SER A 174 7.92 -1.91 -22.06
CA SER A 174 7.97 -2.07 -20.61
C SER A 174 9.30 -2.73 -20.22
N ALA A 175 10.23 -1.93 -19.69
CA ALA A 175 11.47 -2.40 -19.07
C ALA A 175 11.22 -2.88 -17.64
#